data_AF-A0A3R7X5E4-F1
#
_entry.id   AF-A0A3R7X5E4-F1
#
_cell.length_a   1.000
_cell.length_b   1.000
_cell.length_c   1.000
_cell.angle_alpha   90.00
_cell.angle_beta   90.00
_cell.angle_gamma   90.00
#
_symmetry.space_group_name_H-M   'P 1'
#
loop_
_entity.id
_entity.type
_entity.pdbx_description
1 polymer ?
#
loop_
_entity_poly.entity_id
_entity_poly.type
_entity_poly.pdbx_seq_one_letter_code
_entity_poly.pdbx_strand_id
1 'polypeptide(L)'
;MVICSAPGKIYLFGEHAVVYGKDAICCAIDLRTWVTATKSSGTTIMSSLGVTGLDFDIHPYISTVVEEMRKLVSFTGIAIKVDSNIPV
;
A
#
# COMPACT_ATOMS: atom_id res chain seq x y z
N MET A 1 -12.18 10.99 -7.81
CA MET A 1 -11.10 9.99 -7.97
C MET A 1 -9.80 10.65 -7.54
N VAL A 2 -8.98 9.97 -6.75
CA VAL A 2 -7.66 10.45 -6.32
C VAL A 2 -6.63 9.36 -6.61
N ILE A 3 -5.46 9.74 -7.11
CA ILE A 3 -4.36 8.82 -7.40
C ILE A 3 -3.15 9.28 -6.59
N CYS A 4 -2.60 8.36 -5.81
CA CYS A 4 -1.36 8.55 -5.06
C CYS A 4 -0.37 7.46 -5.42
N SER A 5 0.92 7.70 -5.19
CA SER A 5 1.95 6.68 -5.37
C SER A 5 3.06 6.79 -4.32
N ALA A 6 3.65 5.66 -3.97
CA ALA A 6 4.81 5.56 -3.08
C ALA A 6 5.95 4.78 -3.75
N PRO A 7 7.22 5.23 -3.62
CA PRO A 7 8.36 4.54 -4.22
C PRO A 7 8.81 3.34 -3.39
N GLY A 8 9.45 2.38 -4.06
CA GLY A 8 10.31 1.39 -3.44
C GLY A 8 11.65 2.00 -3.02
N LYS A 9 12.47 1.20 -2.34
CA LYS A 9 13.80 1.60 -1.89
C LYS A 9 14.80 0.46 -2.01
N ILE A 10 16.07 0.82 -2.09
CA ILE A 10 17.21 -0.09 -1.92
C ILE A 10 18.02 0.33 -0.68
N TYR A 11 18.77 -0.61 -0.11
CA TYR A 11 19.84 -0.29 0.83
C TYR A 11 21.14 -0.06 0.05
N LEU A 12 21.80 1.06 0.31
CA LEU A 12 23.19 1.25 -0.11
C LEU A 12 24.13 0.55 0.87
N PHE A 13 23.85 0.69 2.18
CA PHE A 13 24.62 0.07 3.26
C PHE A 13 23.72 -0.24 4.46
N GLY A 14 24.11 -1.26 5.25
CA GLY A 14 23.64 -1.44 6.63
C GLY A 14 22.32 -2.19 6.82
N GLU A 15 21.79 -2.88 5.79
CA GLU A 15 20.47 -3.54 5.85
C GLU A 15 20.28 -4.49 7.04
N HIS A 16 21.33 -5.22 7.44
CA HIS A 16 21.29 -6.12 8.60
C HIS A 16 21.82 -5.47 9.89
N ALA A 17 22.53 -4.35 9.80
CA ALA A 17 23.18 -3.75 10.96
C ALA A 17 22.20 -2.90 11.80
N VAL A 18 21.13 -2.41 11.20
CA VAL A 18 20.10 -1.57 11.85
C VAL A 18 19.45 -2.25 13.05
N VAL A 19 19.20 -3.56 12.98
CA VAL A 19 18.59 -4.28 14.11
C VAL A 19 19.51 -4.39 15.34
N TYR A 20 20.79 -4.05 15.20
CA TYR A 20 21.77 -3.93 16.28
C TYR A 20 22.13 -2.48 16.62
N GLY A 21 21.30 -1.51 16.21
CA GLY A 21 21.48 -0.09 16.52
C GLY A 21 22.62 0.58 15.72
N LYS A 22 22.94 0.06 14.54
CA LYS A 22 23.91 0.68 13.61
C LYS A 22 23.19 1.43 12.49
N ASP A 23 23.87 2.40 11.91
CA ASP A 23 23.30 3.22 10.84
C ASP A 23 23.19 2.46 9.52
N ALA A 24 22.24 2.89 8.69
CA ALA A 24 22.06 2.45 7.31
C ALA A 24 21.73 3.63 6.42
N ILE A 25 22.04 3.47 5.13
CA ILE A 25 21.65 4.44 4.10
C ILE A 25 20.75 3.72 3.10
N CYS A 26 19.51 4.20 2.97
CA CYS A 26 18.56 3.76 1.95
C CYS A 26 18.43 4.81 0.85
N CYS A 27 18.12 4.37 -0.36
CA CYS A 27 17.81 5.23 -1.49
C CYS A 27 16.45 4.85 -2.07
N ALA A 28 15.54 5.82 -2.18
CA ALA A 28 14.30 5.63 -2.92
C ALA A 28 14.62 5.52 -4.43
N ILE A 29 13.89 4.65 -5.13
CA ILE A 29 14.07 4.44 -6.58
C ILE A 29 12.77 4.73 -7.31
N ASP A 30 12.85 4.92 -8.64
CA ASP A 30 11.68 5.24 -9.46
C ASP A 30 10.83 4.00 -9.86
N LEU A 31 10.79 3.01 -8.96
CA LEU A 31 9.80 1.94 -8.98
C LEU A 31 8.77 2.26 -7.91
N ARG A 32 7.49 2.26 -8.23
CA ARG A 32 6.40 2.76 -7.40
C ARG A 32 5.22 1.80 -7.39
N THR A 33 4.45 1.89 -6.32
CA THR A 33 3.07 1.39 -6.26
C THR A 33 2.13 2.58 -6.39
N TRP A 34 1.19 2.51 -7.34
CA TRP A 34 0.11 3.46 -7.52
C TRP A 34 -1.18 2.91 -6.93
N VAL A 35 -1.90 3.78 -6.23
CA VAL A 35 -3.22 3.48 -5.70
C VAL A 35 -4.20 4.52 -6.22
N THR A 36 -5.22 4.04 -6.93
CA THR A 36 -6.36 4.86 -7.38
C THR A 36 -7.54 4.61 -6.44
N ALA A 37 -8.00 5.65 -5.76
CA ALA A 37 -9.14 5.61 -4.85
C ALA A 37 -10.35 6.38 -5.41
N THR A 38 -11.51 5.73 -5.42
CA THR A 38 -12.78 6.30 -5.87
C THR A 38 -13.87 6.04 -4.83
N LYS A 39 -14.70 7.05 -4.55
CA LYS A 39 -15.88 6.87 -3.69
C LYS A 39 -16.83 5.84 -4.32
N SER A 40 -17.36 4.93 -3.52
CA SER A 40 -18.31 3.90 -3.96
C SER A 40 -19.33 3.61 -2.85
N SER A 41 -20.33 2.78 -3.16
CA SER A 41 -21.36 2.34 -2.20
C SER A 41 -20.89 1.20 -1.27
N GLY A 42 -19.80 0.52 -1.61
CA GLY A 42 -19.18 -0.54 -0.80
C GLY A 42 -17.66 -0.56 -0.96
N THR A 43 -16.98 -1.48 -0.29
CA THR A 43 -15.52 -1.62 -0.40
C THR A 43 -15.16 -2.64 -1.48
N THR A 44 -14.30 -2.23 -2.41
CA THR A 44 -13.74 -3.12 -3.44
C THR A 44 -12.26 -2.82 -3.60
N ILE A 45 -11.43 -3.86 -3.65
CA ILE A 45 -9.98 -3.77 -3.80
C ILE A 45 -9.60 -4.60 -5.01
N MET A 46 -8.92 -3.99 -5.97
CA MET A 46 -8.43 -4.62 -7.20
C MET A 46 -6.92 -4.49 -7.26
N SER A 47 -6.22 -5.60 -7.47
CA SER A 47 -4.78 -5.65 -7.73
C SER A 47 -4.45 -6.73 -8.76
N SER A 48 -3.16 -7.00 -8.98
CA SER A 48 -2.69 -8.14 -9.77
C SER A 48 -3.10 -9.51 -9.18
N LEU A 49 -3.46 -9.56 -7.89
CA LEU A 49 -3.94 -10.77 -7.21
C LEU A 49 -5.44 -11.04 -7.41
N GLY A 50 -6.16 -10.12 -8.07
CA GLY A 50 -7.59 -10.22 -8.31
C GLY A 50 -8.40 -9.11 -7.64
N VAL A 51 -9.70 -9.35 -7.48
CA VAL A 51 -10.66 -8.39 -6.93
C VAL A 51 -11.33 -8.96 -5.68
N THR A 52 -11.30 -8.22 -4.58
CA THR A 52 -11.92 -8.61 -3.31
C THR A 52 -12.72 -7.47 -2.69
N GLY A 53 -13.47 -7.75 -1.62
CA GLY A 53 -13.88 -6.75 -0.64
C GLY A 53 -12.78 -6.51 0.40
N LEU A 54 -13.15 -6.34 1.67
CA LEU A 54 -12.20 -6.45 2.77
C LEU A 54 -11.78 -7.92 2.91
N ASP A 55 -10.51 -8.18 2.67
CA ASP A 55 -9.91 -9.51 2.70
C ASP A 55 -8.51 -9.38 3.31
N PHE A 56 -8.31 -10.02 4.46
CA PHE A 56 -7.07 -9.93 5.23
C PHE A 56 -6.05 -11.00 4.85
N ASP A 57 -6.42 -11.94 3.98
CA ASP A 57 -5.53 -12.97 3.45
C ASP A 57 -4.95 -12.52 2.09
N ILE A 58 -5.80 -11.99 1.19
CA ILE A 58 -5.38 -11.55 -0.15
C ILE A 58 -4.87 -10.10 -0.16
N HIS A 59 -5.55 -9.18 0.55
CA HIS A 59 -5.22 -7.76 0.57
C HIS A 59 -4.98 -7.21 2.00
N PRO A 60 -4.12 -7.84 2.83
CA PRO A 60 -3.96 -7.51 4.25
C PRO A 60 -3.69 -6.03 4.53
N TYR A 61 -2.73 -5.44 3.81
CA TYR A 61 -2.31 -4.05 4.03
C TYR A 61 -3.43 -3.05 3.71
N ILE A 62 -4.15 -3.26 2.61
CA ILE A 62 -5.20 -2.34 2.16
C ILE A 62 -6.44 -2.50 3.04
N SER A 63 -6.82 -3.74 3.35
CA SER A 63 -7.94 -4.04 4.25
C SER A 63 -7.72 -3.42 5.62
N THR A 64 -6.50 -3.52 6.16
CA THR A 64 -6.13 -2.90 7.45
C THR A 64 -6.23 -1.37 7.37
N VAL A 65 -5.66 -0.74 6.33
CA VAL A 65 -5.72 0.72 6.17
C VAL A 65 -7.16 1.22 6.04
N VAL A 66 -8.02 0.51 5.31
CA VAL A 66 -9.43 0.88 5.17
C VAL A 66 -10.15 0.84 6.52
N GLU A 67 -9.94 -0.21 7.33
CA GLU A 67 -10.53 -0.31 8.67
C GLU A 67 -9.99 0.74 9.64
N GLU A 68 -8.68 1.01 9.65
CA GLU A 68 -8.11 2.06 10.52
C GLU A 68 -8.62 3.45 10.13
N MET A 69 -8.72 3.76 8.84
CA MET A 69 -9.21 5.05 8.37
C MET A 69 -10.69 5.26 8.69
N ARG A 70 -11.52 4.20 8.69
CA ARG A 70 -12.93 4.27 9.09
C ARG A 70 -13.13 4.71 10.54
N LYS A 71 -12.16 4.40 11.43
CA LYS A 71 -12.20 4.85 12.83
C LYS A 71 -11.97 6.34 12.97
N LEU A 72 -11.30 6.97 11.99
CA LEU A 72 -10.95 8.40 12.01
C LEU A 72 -11.95 9.24 11.21
N VAL A 73 -12.45 8.71 10.08
CA VAL A 73 -13.34 9.43 9.17
C VAL A 73 -14.41 8.47 8.61
N SER A 74 -15.67 8.86 8.70
CA SER A 74 -16.78 8.09 8.12
C SER A 74 -16.83 8.25 6.59
N PHE A 75 -16.90 7.14 5.86
CA PHE A 75 -17.19 7.11 4.43
C PHE A 75 -18.04 5.89 4.07
N THR A 76 -18.94 6.04 3.10
CA THR A 76 -19.90 4.99 2.70
C THR A 76 -19.20 3.75 2.11
N GLY A 77 -18.22 3.97 1.22
CA GLY A 77 -17.50 2.91 0.55
C GLY A 77 -16.36 3.47 -0.28
N ILE A 78 -15.41 2.59 -0.63
CA ILE A 78 -14.23 2.96 -1.40
C ILE A 78 -13.85 1.84 -2.38
N ALA A 79 -13.64 2.20 -3.63
CA ALA A 79 -13.07 1.35 -4.66
C ALA A 79 -11.60 1.71 -4.81
N ILE A 80 -10.73 0.73 -4.64
CA ILE A 80 -9.27 0.87 -4.63
C ILE A 80 -8.71 0.00 -5.76
N LYS A 81 -7.95 0.60 -6.67
CA LYS A 81 -7.15 -0.11 -7.68
C LYS A 81 -5.67 0.07 -7.38
N VAL A 82 -4.91 -1.02 -7.44
CA VAL A 82 -3.48 -1.07 -7.16
C VAL A 82 -2.73 -1.55 -8.41
N ASP A 83 -1.74 -0.79 -8.81
CA ASP A 83 -0.79 -1.14 -9.87
C ASP A 83 0.62 -0.91 -9.31
N SER A 84 1.58 -1.80 -9.60
CA SER A 84 2.96 -1.67 -9.11
C SER A 84 3.95 -2.14 -10.15
N ASN A 85 5.08 -1.45 -10.25
CA ASN A 85 6.27 -1.91 -10.97
C ASN A 85 7.43 -2.26 -10.02
N ILE A 86 7.18 -2.31 -8.70
CA ILE A 86 8.14 -2.80 -7.72
C ILE A 86 8.10 -4.33 -7.77
N PRO A 87 9.23 -5.02 -8.08
CA PRO A 87 9.28 -6.47 -8.07
C PRO A 87 9.14 -7.03 -6.65
N VAL A 88 8.59 -8.25 -6.55
CA VAL A 88 8.50 -9.05 -5.32
C VAL A 88 9.78 -9.85 -5.13
#